data_AF-A0A7V5Y075-F1
#
_entry.id   AF-A0A7V5Y075-F1
#
_cell.length_a   1.000
_cell.length_b   1.000
_cell.length_c   1.000
_cell.angle_alpha   90.00
_cell.angle_beta   90.00
_cell.angle_gamma   90.00
#
_symmetry.space_group_name_H-M   'P 1'
#
loop_
_entity.id
_entity.type
_entity.pdbx_description
1 polymer ?
#
loop_
_entity_poly.entity_id
_entity_poly.type
_entity_poly.pdbx_seq_one_letter_code
_entity_poly.pdbx_strand_id
1 'polypeptide(L)'
;MVEKARLIFQEIKRQIAKEIFKPNLLELEKAVEKLIGEYDTANWENRFVVGSALEILFCAFLKSLGFECKWLKEARYDLAIEGINFSLKSNFTGKGDIRLINILGDEKVVWQEPTLFFISEIGICYADPQMGIATKHTNDALVVETKEIKKMVENNEEWVIPIHIPTKPKDSKKIKTASYDVAKSILEEINSQHLKKYLISL
;
A
#
# COMPACT_ATOMS: atom_id res chain seq x y z
N MET A 1 18.40 12.88 3.66
CA MET A 1 17.50 11.71 3.71
C MET A 1 16.44 11.79 2.63
N VAL A 2 15.62 12.86 2.61
CA VAL A 2 14.58 13.12 1.60
C VAL A 2 15.11 13.13 0.16
N GLU A 3 16.24 13.80 -0.12
CA GLU A 3 16.84 13.80 -1.46
C GLU A 3 17.18 12.40 -1.97
N LYS A 4 17.75 11.54 -1.11
CA LYS A 4 18.03 10.14 -1.48
C LYS A 4 16.74 9.35 -1.71
N ALA A 5 15.70 9.59 -0.91
CA ALA A 5 14.39 8.96 -1.11
C ALA A 5 13.76 9.34 -2.46
N ARG A 6 13.85 10.62 -2.85
CA ARG A 6 13.43 11.14 -4.16
C ARG A 6 14.18 10.46 -5.31
N LEU A 7 15.51 10.38 -5.22
CA LEU A 7 16.34 9.72 -6.23
C LEU A 7 15.99 8.23 -6.37
N ILE A 8 15.76 7.54 -5.25
CA ILE A 8 15.32 6.13 -5.26
C ILE A 8 13.98 6.00 -5.97
N PHE A 9 13.00 6.87 -5.68
CA PHE A 9 11.71 6.81 -6.37
C PHE A 9 11.82 7.04 -7.87
N GLN A 10 12.59 8.04 -8.29
CA GLN A 10 12.85 8.32 -9.70
C GLN A 10 13.54 7.13 -10.39
N GLU A 11 14.46 6.47 -9.71
CA GLU A 11 15.13 5.27 -10.20
C GLU A 11 14.17 4.08 -10.33
N ILE A 12 13.29 3.87 -9.34
CA ILE A 12 12.20 2.86 -9.42
C ILE A 12 11.34 3.14 -10.65
N LYS A 13 10.88 4.38 -10.82
CA LYS A 13 10.09 4.81 -11.99
C LYS A 13 10.82 4.48 -13.30
N ARG A 14 12.11 4.80 -13.38
CA ARG A 14 12.94 4.52 -14.56
C ARG A 14 13.08 3.02 -14.83
N GLN A 15 13.25 2.19 -13.80
CA GLN A 15 13.35 0.74 -13.96
C GLN A 15 12.04 0.14 -14.47
N ILE A 16 10.90 0.52 -13.88
CA ILE A 16 9.57 0.03 -14.27
C ILE A 16 9.25 0.37 -15.74
N ALA A 17 9.73 1.52 -16.23
CA ALA A 17 9.53 1.92 -17.62
C ALA A 17 10.28 1.05 -18.65
N LYS A 18 11.24 0.20 -18.23
CA LYS A 18 11.98 -0.68 -19.14
C LYS A 18 11.11 -1.85 -19.57
N GLU A 19 11.10 -2.14 -20.87
CA GLU A 19 10.32 -3.24 -21.48
C GLU A 19 10.55 -4.60 -20.79
N ILE A 20 11.77 -4.88 -20.35
CA ILE A 20 12.13 -6.13 -19.68
C ILE A 20 11.37 -6.38 -18.37
N PHE A 21 10.85 -5.33 -17.73
CA PHE A 21 10.13 -5.42 -16.45
C PHE A 21 8.61 -5.27 -16.59
N LYS A 22 8.08 -5.10 -17.80
CA LYS A 22 6.63 -5.10 -18.05
C LYS A 22 5.91 -6.34 -17.52
N PRO A 23 6.45 -7.57 -17.66
CA PRO A 23 5.80 -8.75 -17.09
C PRO A 23 5.66 -8.66 -15.56
N ASN A 24 6.71 -8.20 -14.87
CA ASN A 24 6.73 -8.05 -13.42
C ASN A 24 5.70 -7.00 -12.96
N LEU A 25 5.59 -5.88 -13.69
CA LEU A 25 4.60 -4.85 -13.40
C LEU A 25 3.18 -5.40 -13.54
N LEU A 26 2.89 -6.11 -14.64
CA LEU A 26 1.58 -6.70 -14.88
C LEU A 26 1.22 -7.74 -13.81
N GLU A 27 2.21 -8.49 -13.30
CA GLU A 27 2.01 -9.41 -12.20
C GLU A 27 1.64 -8.69 -10.90
N LEU A 28 2.33 -7.58 -10.58
CA LEU A 28 1.99 -6.73 -9.45
C LEU A 28 0.56 -6.17 -9.58
N GLU A 29 0.21 -5.60 -10.74
CA GLU A 29 -1.13 -5.03 -10.98
C GLU A 29 -2.23 -6.07 -10.77
N LYS A 30 -2.06 -7.28 -11.30
CA LYS A 30 -3.00 -8.40 -11.10
C LYS A 30 -3.07 -8.86 -9.65
N ALA A 31 -1.94 -8.88 -8.94
CA ALA A 31 -1.90 -9.26 -7.54
C ALA A 31 -2.64 -8.22 -6.67
N VAL A 32 -2.43 -6.93 -6.94
CA VAL A 32 -3.12 -5.82 -6.29
C VAL A 32 -4.62 -5.85 -6.60
N GLU A 33 -5.00 -6.10 -7.85
CA GLU A 33 -6.39 -6.26 -8.26
C GLU A 33 -7.08 -7.40 -7.52
N LYS A 34 -6.43 -8.57 -7.44
CA LYS A 34 -6.95 -9.71 -6.71
C LYS A 34 -7.09 -9.43 -5.22
N LEU A 35 -6.09 -8.78 -4.61
CA LEU A 35 -6.08 -8.43 -3.20
C LEU A 35 -7.26 -7.50 -2.85
N ILE A 36 -7.45 -6.42 -3.62
CA ILE A 36 -8.50 -5.43 -3.38
C ILE A 36 -9.89 -5.99 -3.75
N GLY A 37 -9.96 -6.85 -4.78
CA GLY A 37 -11.20 -7.44 -5.25
C GLY A 37 -11.77 -8.51 -4.31
N GLU A 38 -10.90 -9.24 -3.59
CA GLU A 38 -11.31 -10.31 -2.67
C GLU A 38 -11.48 -9.84 -1.23
N TYR A 39 -10.69 -8.86 -0.77
CA TYR A 39 -10.71 -8.38 0.61
C TYR A 39 -11.19 -6.94 0.69
N ASP A 40 -12.45 -6.73 1.09
CA ASP A 40 -12.99 -5.36 1.26
C ASP A 40 -12.39 -4.70 2.51
N THR A 41 -11.66 -3.61 2.27
CA THR A 41 -11.04 -2.74 3.30
C THR A 41 -12.05 -1.88 4.09
N ALA A 42 -13.35 -1.98 3.79
CA ALA A 42 -14.41 -1.52 4.69
C ALA A 42 -14.49 -2.40 5.95
N ASN A 43 -14.19 -3.70 5.84
CA ASN A 43 -13.97 -4.54 7.01
C ASN A 43 -12.64 -4.12 7.68
N TRP A 44 -12.71 -3.80 8.97
CA TRP A 44 -11.57 -3.30 9.73
C TRP A 44 -10.40 -4.31 9.75
N GLU A 45 -10.70 -5.60 9.90
CA GLU A 45 -9.67 -6.65 9.89
C GLU A 45 -8.92 -6.68 8.54
N ASN A 46 -9.68 -6.69 7.45
CA ASN A 46 -9.12 -6.70 6.10
C ASN A 46 -8.29 -5.45 5.81
N ARG A 47 -8.61 -4.29 6.41
CA ARG A 47 -7.82 -3.06 6.20
C ARG A 47 -6.35 -3.25 6.56
N PHE A 48 -6.07 -3.89 7.69
CA PHE A 48 -4.68 -4.13 8.12
C PHE A 48 -4.01 -5.19 7.24
N VAL A 49 -4.70 -6.29 6.97
CA VAL A 49 -4.13 -7.39 6.19
C VAL A 49 -3.86 -6.98 4.75
N VAL A 50 -4.76 -6.22 4.13
CA VAL A 50 -4.55 -5.69 2.77
C VAL A 50 -3.37 -4.73 2.72
N GLY A 51 -3.21 -3.85 3.72
CA GLY A 51 -2.05 -2.96 3.82
C GLY A 51 -0.73 -3.74 3.86
N SER A 52 -0.60 -4.66 4.82
CA SER A 52 0.62 -5.47 4.96
C SER A 52 0.86 -6.40 3.76
N ALA A 53 -0.19 -6.97 3.16
CA ALA A 53 -0.04 -7.77 1.94
C ALA A 53 0.47 -6.92 0.77
N LEU A 54 -0.02 -5.69 0.62
CA LEU A 54 0.47 -4.75 -0.40
C LEU A 54 1.95 -4.40 -0.17
N GLU A 55 2.38 -4.16 1.07
CA GLU A 55 3.79 -3.93 1.40
C GLU A 55 4.69 -5.10 1.00
N ILE A 56 4.26 -6.33 1.31
CA ILE A 56 5.01 -7.55 0.96
C ILE A 56 5.08 -7.73 -0.56
N LEU A 57 3.96 -7.57 -1.26
CA LEU A 57 3.89 -7.67 -2.72
C LEU A 57 4.79 -6.62 -3.39
N PHE A 58 4.75 -5.38 -2.92
CA PHE A 58 5.58 -4.32 -3.47
C PHE A 58 7.07 -4.53 -3.14
N CYS A 59 7.40 -5.01 -1.95
CA CYS A 59 8.78 -5.40 -1.59
C CYS A 59 9.32 -6.50 -2.53
N ALA A 60 8.51 -7.52 -2.82
CA ALA A 60 8.87 -8.58 -3.77
C ALA A 60 9.06 -8.02 -5.19
N PHE A 61 8.17 -7.12 -5.62
CA PHE A 61 8.28 -6.45 -6.91
C PHE A 61 9.57 -5.63 -7.02
N LEU A 62 9.90 -4.79 -6.03
CA LEU A 62 11.14 -4.02 -6.03
C LEU A 62 12.39 -4.90 -6.11
N LYS A 63 12.42 -6.01 -5.36
CA LYS A 63 13.51 -7.01 -5.49
C LYS A 63 13.62 -7.57 -6.90
N SER A 64 12.49 -7.83 -7.56
CA SER A 64 12.47 -8.33 -8.93
C SER A 64 13.02 -7.33 -9.95
N LEU A 65 12.99 -6.03 -9.63
CA LEU A 65 13.61 -4.96 -10.41
C LEU A 65 15.10 -4.75 -10.10
N GLY A 66 15.64 -5.50 -9.12
CA GLY A 66 17.05 -5.43 -8.71
C GLY A 66 17.35 -4.50 -7.53
N PHE A 67 16.35 -3.96 -6.83
CA PHE A 67 16.59 -3.14 -5.64
C PHE A 67 16.81 -3.99 -4.40
N GLU A 68 17.72 -3.56 -3.52
CA GLU A 68 17.71 -4.02 -2.13
C GLU A 68 16.46 -3.48 -1.44
N CYS A 69 15.52 -4.37 -1.10
CA CYS A 69 14.31 -4.02 -0.38
C CYS A 69 14.09 -4.95 0.82
N LYS A 70 13.75 -4.38 1.98
CA LYS A 70 13.37 -5.10 3.19
C LYS A 70 11.99 -4.65 3.63
N TRP A 71 11.12 -5.60 3.94
CA TRP A 71 9.86 -5.31 4.63
C TRP A 71 10.15 -5.10 6.11
N LEU A 72 9.70 -3.98 6.66
CA LEU A 72 9.91 -3.59 8.04
C LEU A 72 8.66 -3.90 8.86
N LYS A 73 8.85 -4.27 10.12
CA LYS A 73 7.76 -4.42 11.11
C LYS A 73 7.86 -3.31 12.15
N GLU A 74 8.05 -2.08 11.69
CA GLU A 74 8.24 -0.89 12.51
C GLU A 74 6.99 -0.01 12.48
N ALA A 75 6.78 0.82 13.51
CA ALA A 75 5.54 1.58 13.64
C ALA A 75 5.36 2.71 12.59
N ARG A 76 6.46 3.21 12.00
CA ARG A 76 6.47 4.39 11.12
C ARG A 76 6.90 4.10 9.69
N TYR A 77 7.60 3.00 9.48
CA TYR A 77 8.19 2.65 8.19
C TYR A 77 7.81 1.22 7.84
N ASP A 78 7.45 1.05 6.57
CA ASP A 78 6.90 -0.18 6.05
C ASP A 78 7.96 -0.91 5.19
N LEU A 79 8.84 -0.15 4.52
CA LEU A 79 9.90 -0.68 3.66
C LEU A 79 11.23 0.05 3.88
N ALA A 80 12.35 -0.67 3.79
CA ALA A 80 13.68 -0.09 3.58
C ALA A 80 14.16 -0.43 2.16
N ILE A 81 14.33 0.58 1.32
CA ILE A 81 14.76 0.46 -0.08
C ILE A 81 16.13 1.15 -0.20
N GLU A 82 17.17 0.41 -0.63
CA GLU A 82 18.55 0.93 -0.74
C GLU A 82 19.04 1.64 0.55
N GLY A 83 18.65 1.07 1.69
CA GLY A 83 18.95 1.58 3.03
C GLY A 83 18.19 2.83 3.46
N ILE A 84 17.14 3.24 2.73
CA ILE A 84 16.25 4.35 3.10
C ILE A 84 14.87 3.81 3.46
N ASN A 85 14.36 4.27 4.60
CA ASN A 85 13.06 3.84 5.11
C ASN A 85 11.93 4.68 4.48
N PHE A 86 10.89 4.01 4.01
CA PHE A 86 9.68 4.59 3.44
C PHE A 86 8.45 4.10 4.21
N SER A 87 7.45 4.97 4.34
CA SER A 87 6.09 4.51 4.63
C SER A 87 5.34 4.22 3.33
N LEU A 88 4.41 3.28 3.38
CA LEU A 88 3.50 2.93 2.31
C LEU A 88 2.07 3.16 2.80
N LYS A 89 1.31 3.98 2.08
CA LYS A 89 -0.10 4.25 2.37
C LYS A 89 -0.94 3.94 1.15
N SER A 90 -2.15 3.43 1.35
CA SER A 90 -3.05 3.08 0.25
C SER A 90 -4.41 3.77 0.37
N ASN A 91 -4.96 4.23 -0.74
CA ASN A 91 -6.35 4.66 -0.87
C ASN A 91 -7.00 4.01 -2.09
N PHE A 92 -7.78 2.97 -1.84
CA PHE A 92 -8.45 2.21 -2.90
C PHE A 92 -9.80 2.80 -3.35
N THR A 93 -10.11 4.04 -2.96
CA THR A 93 -11.33 4.75 -3.40
C THR A 93 -11.02 5.92 -4.34
N GLY A 94 -9.73 6.28 -4.48
CA GLY A 94 -9.28 7.44 -5.27
C GLY A 94 -9.66 8.81 -4.69
N LYS A 95 -10.25 8.86 -3.49
CA LYS A 95 -10.77 10.08 -2.86
C LYS A 95 -10.76 10.01 -1.34
N GLY A 96 -11.00 11.15 -0.69
CA GLY A 96 -11.04 11.28 0.76
C GLY A 96 -9.66 11.31 1.39
N ASP A 97 -9.61 10.99 2.68
CA ASP A 97 -8.43 11.14 3.52
C ASP A 97 -7.57 9.87 3.52
N ILE A 98 -6.25 10.06 3.51
CA ILE A 98 -5.26 9.01 3.68
C ILE A 98 -4.60 9.22 5.05
N ARG A 99 -4.70 8.22 5.92
CA ARG A 99 -4.06 8.27 7.24
C ARG A 99 -2.55 8.15 7.10
N LEU A 100 -1.82 9.11 7.67
CA LEU A 100 -0.36 9.10 7.75
C LEU A 100 0.09 8.46 9.06
N ILE A 101 -0.41 8.98 10.19
CA ILE A 101 -0.04 8.57 11.54
C ILE A 101 -1.31 8.48 12.37
N ASN A 102 -1.51 7.38 13.10
CA ASN A 102 -2.59 7.30 14.10
C ASN A 102 -2.20 8.08 15.35
N ILE A 103 -3.14 8.84 15.92
CA ILE A 103 -2.95 9.62 17.13
C ILE A 103 -3.63 8.88 18.28
N LEU A 104 -2.89 8.65 19.36
CA LEU A 104 -3.41 8.08 20.60
C LEU A 104 -3.47 9.18 21.66
N GLY A 105 -4.67 9.56 22.09
CA GLY A 105 -4.86 10.65 23.04
C GLY A 105 -4.58 12.03 22.42
N ASP A 106 -3.94 12.92 23.17
CA ASP A 106 -3.71 14.32 22.78
C ASP A 106 -2.33 14.56 22.13
N GLU A 107 -1.71 13.50 21.58
CA GLU A 107 -0.40 13.60 20.94
C GLU A 107 -0.43 14.51 19.70
N LYS A 108 0.52 15.45 19.64
CA LYS A 108 0.78 16.24 18.43
C LYS A 108 1.84 15.54 17.60
N VAL A 109 1.41 14.92 16.50
CA VAL A 109 2.30 14.22 15.57
C VAL A 109 2.53 15.07 14.32
N VAL A 110 3.70 14.93 13.73
CA VAL A 110 4.07 15.59 12.47
C VAL A 110 4.56 14.52 11.51
N TRP A 111 4.15 14.64 10.26
CA TRP A 111 4.61 13.77 9.18
C TRP A 111 6.09 14.04 8.89
N GLN A 112 6.91 13.00 8.97
CA GLN A 112 8.37 13.08 8.79
C GLN A 112 8.88 12.09 7.73
N GLU A 113 8.05 11.15 7.33
CA GLU A 113 8.43 9.97 6.56
C GLU A 113 8.29 10.20 5.05
N PRO A 114 9.30 9.86 4.22
CA PRO A 114 9.07 9.74 2.78
C PRO A 114 8.03 8.63 2.56
N THR A 115 7.00 8.92 1.78
CA THR A 115 5.80 8.07 1.70
C THR A 115 5.46 7.73 0.26
N LEU A 116 5.21 6.44 0.02
CA LEU A 116 4.68 5.91 -1.22
C LEU A 116 3.16 5.74 -1.08
N PHE A 117 2.40 6.41 -1.93
CA PHE A 117 0.95 6.37 -1.94
C PHE A 117 0.45 5.50 -3.10
N PHE A 118 -0.28 4.44 -2.77
CA PHE A 118 -0.99 3.60 -3.72
C PHE A 118 -2.43 4.10 -3.84
N ILE A 119 -2.74 4.82 -4.91
CA ILE A 119 -4.04 5.48 -5.06
C ILE A 119 -4.74 4.96 -6.31
N SER A 120 -5.96 4.46 -6.15
CA SER A 120 -6.79 4.02 -7.27
C SER A 120 -6.94 5.13 -8.31
N GLU A 121 -6.91 4.73 -9.58
CA GLU A 121 -7.02 5.62 -10.75
C GLU A 121 -5.86 6.63 -10.92
N ILE A 122 -4.84 6.61 -10.06
CA ILE A 122 -3.61 7.42 -10.21
C ILE A 122 -2.39 6.52 -10.44
N GLY A 123 -2.18 5.53 -9.57
CA GLY A 123 -0.96 4.72 -9.53
C GLY A 123 -0.17 4.92 -8.24
N ILE A 124 1.16 4.77 -8.33
CA ILE A 124 2.06 4.92 -7.18
C ILE A 124 2.63 6.33 -7.19
N CYS A 125 2.33 7.11 -6.16
CA CYS A 125 2.83 8.47 -5.99
C CYS A 125 3.88 8.50 -4.90
N TYR A 126 4.88 9.36 -5.03
CA TYR A 126 5.80 9.67 -3.95
C TYR A 126 5.49 11.03 -3.37
N ALA A 127 5.53 11.16 -2.04
CA ALA A 127 5.61 12.46 -1.42
C ALA A 127 6.41 12.45 -0.11
N ASP A 128 6.87 13.62 0.28
CA ASP A 128 7.58 13.84 1.54
C ASP A 128 7.19 15.18 2.19
N PRO A 129 7.54 15.39 3.48
CA PRO A 129 7.16 16.59 4.22
C PRO A 129 7.69 17.91 3.63
N GLN A 130 8.72 17.86 2.77
CA GLN A 130 9.31 19.06 2.16
C GLN A 130 8.61 19.46 0.86
N MET A 131 7.61 18.70 0.39
CA MET A 131 6.86 19.00 -0.83
C MET A 131 5.68 19.96 -0.60
N GLY A 132 5.51 20.51 0.60
CA GLY A 132 4.48 21.51 0.89
C GLY A 132 3.04 20.98 0.82
N ILE A 133 2.86 19.67 0.96
CA ILE A 133 1.54 19.03 0.95
C ILE A 133 0.82 19.27 2.28
N ALA A 134 -0.41 19.76 2.21
CA ALA A 134 -1.20 20.06 3.40
C ALA A 134 -1.63 18.77 4.13
N THR A 135 -1.33 18.72 5.43
CA THR A 135 -1.83 17.68 6.34
C THR A 135 -2.83 18.27 7.32
N LYS A 136 -3.82 17.50 7.75
CA LYS A 136 -4.80 17.89 8.78
C LYS A 136 -4.84 16.87 9.91
N HIS A 137 -5.05 17.35 11.12
CA HIS A 137 -5.34 16.49 12.27
C HIS A 137 -6.84 16.18 12.28
N THR A 138 -7.19 14.90 12.44
CA THR A 138 -8.50 14.43 12.88
C THR A 138 -8.44 14.03 14.34
N ASN A 139 -9.57 13.59 14.91
CA ASN A 139 -9.62 13.15 16.31
C ASN A 139 -8.67 11.98 16.62
N ASP A 140 -8.31 11.17 15.62
CA ASP A 140 -7.58 9.91 15.78
C ASP A 140 -6.40 9.74 14.83
N ALA A 141 -6.08 10.73 13.99
CA ALA A 141 -5.02 10.61 13.00
C ALA A 141 -4.50 11.95 12.48
N LEU A 142 -3.25 11.95 12.01
CA LEU A 142 -2.77 12.89 11.01
C LEU A 142 -3.08 12.33 9.63
N VAL A 143 -3.73 13.12 8.77
CA VAL A 143 -4.14 12.68 7.43
C VAL A 143 -3.72 13.67 6.35
N VAL A 144 -3.62 13.18 5.13
CA VAL A 144 -3.51 13.97 3.91
C VAL A 144 -4.72 13.70 3.02
N GLU A 145 -5.26 14.73 2.39
CA GLU A 145 -6.36 14.53 1.44
C GLU A 145 -5.82 14.03 0.11
N THR A 146 -6.50 13.05 -0.49
CA THR A 146 -6.10 12.49 -1.79
C THR A 146 -6.02 13.56 -2.88
N LYS A 147 -6.83 14.63 -2.78
CA LYS A 147 -6.81 15.78 -3.70
C LYS A 147 -5.47 16.54 -3.68
N GLU A 148 -4.80 16.61 -2.52
CA GLU A 148 -3.52 17.31 -2.39
C GLU A 148 -2.41 16.50 -3.07
N ILE A 149 -2.45 15.16 -2.96
CA ILE A 149 -1.55 14.28 -3.72
C ILE A 149 -1.82 14.41 -5.22
N LYS A 150 -3.08 14.40 -5.65
CA LYS A 150 -3.49 14.61 -7.06
C LYS A 150 -2.92 15.91 -7.62
N LYS A 151 -3.15 17.02 -6.91
CA LYS A 151 -2.64 18.33 -7.29
C LYS A 151 -1.10 18.36 -7.39
N MET A 152 -0.42 17.68 -6.47
CA MET A 152 1.05 17.59 -6.50
C MET A 152 1.54 16.87 -7.76
N VAL A 153 0.96 15.72 -8.12
CA VAL A 153 1.38 14.92 -9.28
C VAL A 153 0.96 15.52 -10.62
N GLU A 154 -0.19 16.20 -10.69
CA GLU A 154 -0.64 16.94 -11.88
C GLU A 154 0.35 18.03 -12.30
N ASN A 155 1.05 18.62 -11.33
CA ASN A 155 2.06 19.64 -11.58
C ASN A 155 3.47 19.07 -11.74
N ASN A 156 3.68 17.79 -11.40
CA ASN A 156 5.01 17.17 -11.33
C ASN A 156 4.93 15.67 -11.63
N GLU A 157 4.90 15.31 -12.92
CA GLU A 157 4.79 13.92 -13.34
C GLU A 157 5.92 13.04 -12.82
N GLU A 158 7.09 13.59 -12.49
CA GLU A 158 8.22 12.84 -11.94
C GLU A 158 7.88 12.10 -10.63
N TRP A 159 6.86 12.55 -9.87
CA TRP A 159 6.44 11.96 -8.60
C TRP A 159 5.30 10.95 -8.71
N VAL A 160 4.98 10.50 -9.92
CA VAL A 160 3.98 9.45 -10.17
C VAL A 160 4.51 8.35 -11.11
N ILE A 161 4.22 7.10 -10.76
CA ILE A 161 4.39 5.93 -11.60
C ILE A 161 2.96 5.49 -12.00
N PRO A 162 2.54 5.74 -13.26
CA PRO A 162 1.18 5.43 -13.69
C PRO A 162 1.05 3.93 -13.88
N ILE A 163 0.37 3.28 -12.93
CA ILE A 163 0.05 1.84 -12.97
C ILE A 163 -1.44 1.66 -12.67
N HIS A 164 -1.99 0.53 -13.10
CA HIS A 164 -3.37 0.19 -12.80
C HIS A 164 -3.52 -0.22 -11.32
N ILE A 165 -4.14 0.65 -10.53
CA ILE A 165 -4.65 0.32 -9.20
C ILE A 165 -6.18 0.41 -9.28
N PRO A 166 -6.91 -0.71 -9.18
CA PRO A 166 -8.36 -0.68 -9.33
C PRO A 166 -9.02 0.02 -8.15
N THR A 167 -10.19 0.60 -8.41
CA THR A 167 -11.08 1.09 -7.35
C THR A 167 -11.73 -0.11 -6.66
N LYS A 168 -11.77 -0.09 -5.33
CA LYS A 168 -12.40 -1.18 -4.57
C LYS A 168 -13.88 -1.34 -4.94
N PRO A 169 -14.38 -2.57 -5.09
CA PRO A 169 -15.78 -2.81 -5.42
C PRO A 169 -16.69 -2.33 -4.28
N LYS A 170 -17.83 -1.72 -4.62
CA LYS A 170 -18.81 -1.22 -3.65
C LYS A 170 -19.67 -2.32 -3.03
N ASP A 171 -19.93 -3.40 -3.77
CA ASP A 171 -20.84 -4.48 -3.40
C ASP A 171 -20.23 -5.85 -3.73
N SER A 172 -19.10 -6.19 -3.11
CA SER A 172 -18.56 -7.55 -3.29
C SER A 172 -19.43 -8.54 -2.50
N LYS A 173 -20.27 -9.31 -3.20
CA LYS A 173 -21.13 -10.35 -2.59
C LYS A 173 -20.34 -11.53 -2.00
N LYS A 174 -19.01 -11.51 -2.11
CA LYS A 174 -18.07 -12.51 -1.63
C LYS A 174 -16.84 -11.80 -1.05
N ILE A 175 -17.04 -11.06 0.04
CA ILE A 175 -15.92 -10.49 0.81
C ILE A 175 -15.25 -11.66 1.52
N LYS A 176 -13.98 -11.92 1.21
CA LYS A 176 -13.18 -12.81 2.05
C LYS A 176 -12.82 -12.09 3.34
N THR A 177 -12.79 -12.85 4.43
CA THR A 177 -12.27 -12.38 5.71
C THR A 177 -10.88 -12.98 5.90
N ALA A 178 -9.88 -12.14 6.16
CA ALA A 178 -8.50 -12.59 6.30
C ALA A 178 -8.32 -13.72 7.32
N SER A 179 -8.94 -13.63 8.49
CA SER A 179 -8.91 -14.67 9.52
C SER A 179 -9.45 -16.01 9.05
N TYR A 180 -10.48 -16.00 8.19
CA TYR A 180 -11.01 -17.23 7.60
C TYR A 180 -9.98 -17.90 6.69
N ASP A 181 -9.34 -17.13 5.81
CA ASP A 181 -8.32 -17.67 4.89
C ASP A 181 -7.06 -18.13 5.63
N VAL A 182 -6.66 -17.43 6.70
CA VAL A 182 -5.57 -17.88 7.59
C VAL A 182 -5.94 -19.20 8.26
N ALA A 183 -7.13 -19.30 8.87
CA ALA A 183 -7.58 -20.53 9.51
C ALA A 183 -7.65 -21.69 8.50
N LYS A 184 -8.17 -21.43 7.31
CA LYS A 184 -8.23 -22.41 6.22
C LYS A 184 -6.84 -22.87 5.81
N SER A 185 -5.90 -21.95 5.59
CA SER A 185 -4.53 -22.26 5.19
C SER A 185 -3.82 -23.13 6.23
N ILE A 186 -3.95 -22.80 7.52
CA ILE A 186 -3.35 -23.59 8.61
C ILE A 186 -3.93 -25.01 8.64
N LEU A 187 -5.26 -25.15 8.53
CA LEU A 187 -5.90 -26.47 8.51
C LEU A 187 -5.52 -27.30 7.27
N GLU A 188 -5.24 -26.64 6.15
CA GLU A 188 -4.74 -27.28 4.92
C GLU A 188 -3.29 -27.76 5.09
N GLU A 189 -2.41 -26.93 5.63
CA GLU A 189 -1.00 -27.25 5.85
C GLU A 189 -0.81 -28.45 6.78
N ILE A 190 -1.61 -28.53 7.86
CA ILE A 190 -1.55 -29.67 8.79
C ILE A 190 -2.35 -30.89 8.30
N ASN A 191 -2.90 -30.86 7.09
CA ASN A 191 -3.78 -31.90 6.54
C ASN A 191 -4.92 -32.29 7.49
N SER A 192 -5.62 -31.30 8.08
CA SER A 192 -6.64 -31.53 9.09
C SER A 192 -7.77 -32.42 8.59
N GLN A 193 -7.99 -33.55 9.28
CA GLN A 193 -9.05 -34.52 8.94
C GLN A 193 -10.39 -34.21 9.61
N HIS A 194 -10.36 -33.54 10.77
CA HIS A 194 -11.56 -33.37 11.60
C HIS A 194 -12.12 -31.95 11.56
N LEU A 195 -11.27 -30.92 11.50
CA LEU A 195 -11.70 -29.52 11.65
C LEU A 195 -12.04 -28.86 10.31
N LYS A 196 -11.32 -29.21 9.23
CA LYS A 196 -11.46 -28.55 7.91
C LYS A 196 -12.90 -28.56 7.40
N LYS A 197 -13.65 -29.65 7.64
CA LYS A 197 -15.04 -29.81 7.21
C LYS A 197 -16.03 -28.84 7.88
N TYR A 198 -15.62 -28.14 8.94
CA TYR A 198 -16.45 -27.18 9.68
C TYR A 198 -16.14 -25.73 9.35
N LEU A 199 -15.13 -25.44 8.52
CA LEU A 199 -14.98 -24.11 7.90
C LEU A 199 -16.03 -24.00 6.78
N ILE A 200 -17.21 -23.48 7.10
CA ILE A 200 -18.25 -23.15 6.11
C ILE A 200 -17.87 -21.81 5.48
N SER A 201 -17.92 -21.71 4.15
CA SER A 201 -17.74 -20.44 3.45
C SER A 201 -18.75 -19.42 3.98
N LEU A 202 -18.25 -18.39 4.68
CA LEU A 202 -19.01 -17.18 5.01
C LEU A 202 -19.41 -16.44 3.72
#